data_AF-A0ABD5EC85-F1
#
_entry.id   AF-A0ABD5EC85-F1
#
_cell.length_a   1.000
_cell.length_b   1.000
_cell.length_c   1.000
_cell.angle_alpha   90.00
_cell.angle_beta   90.00
_cell.angle_gamma   90.00
#
_symmetry.space_group_name_H-M   'P 1'
#
loop_
_entity.id
_entity.type
_entity.pdbx_description
1 polymer ?
#
loop_
_entity_poly.entity_id
_entity_poly.type
_entity_poly.pdbx_seq_one_letter_code
_entity_poly.pdbx_strand_id
1 'polypeptide(L)'
;MTKSGQRGGSHRRSKRGRWIALGTSAAVVAGVGVFAATQAGASTVWPAQKTFKGRAFDTCTAPSSAAMKAWHTGFYGAAAVYIGGKNRGCAQPQLTASWVKTVSKQGWKLIPLYVGAQPPCQKSANPEKMTTANASSLGAKDGADAVAKAAALGMRKGSPIFLDMEPYDTRNASCAKAVLSYTRAFTKTLRGKIYRGGFYGFSSSSAAAIATAKDRTDLPGNLWYAKWDKVNTTTSDWPWSKSLYTDHSRGHQYMVNSKEKRGAYTITVDRSAWDGPVALTG
;
A
#
# COMPACT_ATOMS: atom_id res chain seq x y z
N MET A 1 6.83 -64.11 17.35
CA MET A 1 5.77 -64.48 18.30
C MET A 1 6.13 -63.94 19.68
N THR A 2 5.16 -63.29 20.34
CA THR A 2 5.00 -63.10 21.81
C THR A 2 6.05 -62.36 22.66
N LYS A 3 5.76 -61.06 22.83
CA LYS A 3 5.63 -60.24 24.07
C LYS A 3 6.10 -60.77 25.46
N SER A 4 6.76 -59.83 26.15
CA SER A 4 6.44 -59.26 27.48
C SER A 4 7.11 -59.81 28.74
N GLY A 5 7.68 -58.90 29.53
CA GLY A 5 7.52 -58.91 30.99
C GLY A 5 8.61 -58.21 31.79
N GLN A 6 8.18 -57.46 32.82
CA GLN A 6 8.83 -57.12 34.11
C GLN A 6 8.85 -55.61 34.40
N ARG A 7 8.59 -55.10 35.61
CA ARG A 7 8.09 -55.62 36.90
C ARG A 7 7.76 -54.38 37.76
N GLY A 8 6.79 -54.47 38.66
CA GLY A 8 6.51 -53.47 39.69
C GLY A 8 6.45 -54.09 41.08
N GLY A 9 6.62 -53.24 42.10
CA GLY A 9 6.33 -53.45 43.53
C GLY A 9 7.52 -54.00 44.37
N SER A 10 7.64 -53.77 45.68
CA SER A 10 7.05 -52.85 46.67
C SER A 10 7.55 -53.35 48.03
N HIS A 11 8.07 -52.47 48.90
CA HIS A 11 8.24 -52.73 50.34
C HIS A 11 8.19 -51.37 51.07
N ARG A 12 7.64 -51.14 52.28
CA ARG A 12 6.89 -51.95 53.27
C ARG A 12 6.65 -51.01 54.49
N ARG A 13 5.41 -50.95 55.02
CA ARG A 13 5.02 -50.66 56.45
C ARG A 13 5.41 -49.28 57.04
N SER A 14 4.80 -48.70 58.09
CA SER A 14 3.74 -49.07 59.06
C SER A 14 3.24 -47.78 59.76
N LYS A 15 2.02 -47.88 60.30
CA LYS A 15 1.22 -46.91 61.06
C LYS A 15 1.86 -46.45 62.39
N ARG A 16 1.55 -45.23 62.86
CA ARG A 16 0.80 -44.88 64.10
C ARG A 16 1.14 -43.47 64.62
N GLY A 17 0.13 -42.79 65.19
CA GLY A 17 0.31 -41.75 66.21
C GLY A 17 -0.41 -40.41 65.94
N ARG A 18 -1.66 -40.27 66.40
CA ARG A 18 -2.33 -38.97 66.63
C ARG A 18 -1.92 -38.46 68.02
N TRP A 19 -1.71 -37.14 68.19
CA TRP A 19 -2.53 -36.21 69.00
C TRP A 19 -1.86 -34.82 69.11
N ILE A 20 -2.59 -33.82 68.61
CA ILE A 20 -2.76 -32.39 68.96
C ILE A 20 -1.62 -31.62 69.67
N ALA A 21 -1.18 -30.54 69.03
CA ALA A 21 -0.97 -29.24 69.68
C ALA A 21 -1.34 -28.11 68.70
N LEU A 22 -2.31 -27.28 69.10
CA LEU A 22 -2.66 -26.02 68.44
C LEU A 22 -1.52 -25.01 68.68
N GLY A 23 -0.90 -24.54 67.61
CA GLY A 23 0.03 -23.41 67.62
C GLY A 23 -0.37 -22.44 66.51
N THR A 24 -0.85 -21.27 66.89
CA THR A 24 -1.17 -20.16 66.00
C THR A 24 0.10 -19.61 65.34
N SER A 25 0.22 -19.77 64.03
CA SER A 25 1.16 -19.01 63.20
C SER A 25 0.44 -18.60 61.91
N ALA A 26 0.10 -17.32 61.83
CA ALA A 26 -0.33 -16.67 60.60
C ALA A 26 0.81 -16.73 59.58
N ALA A 27 0.67 -17.58 58.57
CA ALA A 27 1.52 -17.57 57.39
C ALA A 27 0.70 -17.03 56.22
N VAL A 28 0.85 -15.73 55.97
CA VAL A 28 0.45 -15.08 54.73
C VAL A 28 1.36 -15.65 53.64
N VAL A 29 0.93 -16.71 52.96
CA VAL A 29 1.57 -17.14 51.73
C VAL A 29 1.07 -16.21 50.63
N ALA A 30 1.88 -15.19 50.35
CA ALA A 30 1.70 -14.28 49.24
C ALA A 30 1.51 -15.09 47.95
N GLY A 31 0.30 -15.04 47.40
CA GLY A 31 0.04 -15.52 46.06
C GLY A 31 0.90 -14.72 45.10
N VAL A 32 1.94 -15.33 44.55
CA VAL A 32 2.67 -14.78 43.41
C VAL A 32 1.72 -14.89 42.21
N GLY A 33 0.82 -13.92 42.10
CA GLY A 33 0.05 -13.69 40.89
C GLY A 33 1.03 -13.31 39.81
N VAL A 34 1.35 -14.25 38.92
CA VAL A 34 1.97 -13.93 37.64
C VAL A 34 0.93 -13.14 36.85
N PHE A 35 0.90 -11.83 37.06
CA PHE A 35 0.21 -10.91 36.16
C PHE A 35 0.98 -10.94 34.85
N ALA A 36 0.57 -11.82 33.94
CA ALA A 36 0.89 -11.68 32.53
C ALA A 36 0.23 -10.36 32.09
N ALA A 37 0.98 -9.25 32.18
CA ALA A 37 0.60 -8.00 31.58
C ALA A 37 0.46 -8.28 30.08
N THR A 38 -0.78 -8.46 29.63
CA THR A 38 -1.12 -8.40 28.22
C THR A 38 -0.74 -6.99 27.79
N GLN A 39 0.41 -6.85 27.15
CA GLN A 39 0.75 -5.62 26.44
C GLN A 39 -0.27 -5.48 25.32
N ALA A 40 -1.37 -4.79 25.62
CA ALA A 40 -2.24 -4.24 24.61
C ALA A 40 -1.35 -3.36 23.73
N GLY A 41 -1.00 -3.86 22.54
CA GLY A 41 -0.13 -3.14 21.62
C GLY A 41 -0.72 -1.76 21.40
N ALA A 42 0.05 -0.71 21.67
CA ALA A 42 -0.35 0.66 21.38
C ALA A 42 -0.85 0.71 19.92
N SER A 43 -2.11 1.11 19.72
CA SER A 43 -2.64 1.27 18.38
C SER A 43 -1.78 2.31 17.67
N THR A 44 -1.16 1.94 16.55
CA THR A 44 -0.37 2.88 15.77
C THR A 44 -1.28 4.02 15.33
N VAL A 45 -1.10 5.21 15.91
CA VAL A 45 -1.86 6.40 15.51
C VAL A 45 -1.40 6.81 14.11
N TRP A 46 -2.32 6.75 13.16
CA TRP A 46 -2.09 7.19 11.80
C TRP A 46 -2.29 8.71 11.70
N PRO A 47 -1.39 9.46 11.02
CA PRO A 47 -1.69 10.83 10.62
C PRO A 47 -2.97 10.87 9.79
N ALA A 48 -3.80 11.90 9.98
CA ALA A 48 -4.99 12.10 9.15
C ALA A 48 -4.62 12.09 7.66
N GLN A 49 -5.49 11.51 6.83
CA GLN A 49 -5.27 11.48 5.39
C GLN A 49 -5.38 12.89 4.83
N LYS A 50 -4.31 13.40 4.22
CA LYS A 50 -4.39 14.61 3.40
C LYS A 50 -5.00 14.24 2.06
N THR A 51 -6.16 14.81 1.77
CA THR A 51 -6.91 14.56 0.53
C THR A 51 -6.84 15.76 -0.40
N PHE A 52 -7.05 15.49 -1.69
CA PHE A 52 -7.29 16.51 -2.70
C PHE A 52 -8.47 16.09 -3.56
N LYS A 53 -9.32 17.05 -3.89
CA LYS A 53 -10.42 16.88 -4.85
C LYS A 53 -10.26 17.86 -5.99
N GLY A 54 -10.19 17.36 -7.21
CA GLY A 54 -9.98 18.18 -8.40
C GLY A 54 -9.31 17.41 -9.51
N ARG A 55 -8.75 18.12 -10.49
CA ARG A 55 -7.98 17.47 -11.57
C ARG A 55 -6.55 17.24 -11.12
N ALA A 56 -6.08 16.03 -11.38
CA ALA A 56 -4.68 15.65 -11.35
C ALA A 56 -4.20 15.36 -12.78
N PHE A 57 -2.90 15.33 -12.97
CA PHE A 57 -2.32 14.74 -14.16
C PHE A 57 -1.11 13.88 -13.80
N ASP A 58 -0.70 13.03 -14.71
CA ASP A 58 0.60 12.39 -14.67
C ASP A 58 1.32 12.61 -16.00
N THR A 59 2.64 12.53 -15.97
CA THR A 59 3.49 12.61 -17.15
C THR A 59 4.78 11.86 -16.88
N CYS A 60 5.37 11.30 -17.94
CA CYS A 60 6.43 10.33 -17.81
C CYS A 60 7.65 10.88 -17.04
N THR A 61 8.10 12.10 -17.33
CA THR A 61 9.20 12.76 -16.60
C THR A 61 8.67 13.93 -15.78
N ALA A 62 9.00 13.98 -14.48
CA ALA A 62 8.66 15.12 -13.63
C ALA A 62 9.06 16.46 -14.30
N PRO A 63 8.11 17.40 -14.51
CA PRO A 63 8.43 18.67 -15.17
C PRO A 63 9.37 19.53 -14.34
N SER A 64 10.05 20.49 -14.96
CA SER A 64 10.84 21.47 -14.20
C SER A 64 9.96 22.30 -13.26
N SER A 65 10.53 22.84 -12.19
CA SER A 65 9.78 23.69 -11.23
C SER A 65 9.18 24.94 -11.89
N ALA A 66 9.79 25.45 -12.96
CA ALA A 66 9.27 26.57 -13.75
C ALA A 66 8.05 26.15 -14.59
N ALA A 67 8.10 24.95 -15.20
CA ALA A 67 6.96 24.38 -15.90
C ALA A 67 5.79 24.15 -14.94
N MET A 68 6.06 23.56 -13.77
CA MET A 68 5.06 23.36 -12.71
C MET A 68 4.44 24.70 -12.27
N LYS A 69 5.24 25.76 -12.08
CA LYS A 69 4.73 27.10 -11.76
C LYS A 69 3.80 27.63 -12.86
N ALA A 70 4.23 27.56 -14.12
CA ALA A 70 3.43 28.03 -15.26
C ALA A 70 2.15 27.23 -15.47
N TRP A 71 2.16 25.94 -15.09
CA TRP A 71 1.01 25.05 -15.21
C TRP A 71 0.01 25.15 -14.07
N HIS A 72 0.35 25.81 -12.97
CA HIS A 72 -0.53 25.97 -11.81
C HIS A 72 -1.55 27.11 -12.03
N THR A 73 -2.38 26.97 -13.06
CA THR A 73 -3.40 27.96 -13.49
C THR A 73 -4.76 27.75 -12.83
N GLY A 74 -4.88 26.82 -11.87
CA GLY A 74 -6.15 26.38 -11.28
C GLY A 74 -6.85 25.24 -12.04
N PHE A 75 -6.38 24.86 -13.24
CA PHE A 75 -6.97 23.74 -13.98
C PHE A 75 -6.62 22.38 -13.35
N TYR A 76 -5.35 22.17 -13.01
CA TYR A 76 -4.85 21.04 -12.23
C TYR A 76 -4.39 21.53 -10.86
N GLY A 77 -4.59 20.72 -9.82
CA GLY A 77 -4.08 20.98 -8.47
C GLY A 77 -3.18 19.88 -7.93
N ALA A 78 -3.11 18.74 -8.62
CA ALA A 78 -2.23 17.63 -8.26
C ALA A 78 -1.47 17.07 -9.47
N ALA A 79 -0.31 16.47 -9.21
CA ALA A 79 0.50 15.76 -10.19
C ALA A 79 0.96 14.42 -9.62
N ALA A 80 0.77 13.33 -10.35
CA ALA A 80 1.40 12.07 -10.03
C ALA A 80 2.85 12.06 -10.49
N VAL A 81 3.72 11.47 -9.66
CA VAL A 81 5.17 11.42 -9.89
C VAL A 81 5.67 9.99 -9.71
N TYR A 82 6.43 9.52 -10.69
CA TYR A 82 6.99 8.17 -10.70
C TYR A 82 8.21 8.07 -9.78
N ILE A 83 8.00 7.66 -8.54
CA ILE A 83 9.04 7.72 -7.49
C ILE A 83 10.08 6.60 -7.59
N GLY A 84 9.77 5.48 -8.26
CA GLY A 84 10.69 4.35 -8.37
C GLY A 84 10.09 3.12 -9.03
N GLY A 85 10.79 1.99 -8.85
CA GLY A 85 10.46 0.69 -9.42
C GLY A 85 11.25 0.37 -10.68
N LYS A 86 11.55 -0.93 -10.87
CA LYS A 86 12.38 -1.39 -12.00
C LYS A 86 11.72 -1.17 -13.36
N ASN A 87 10.39 -1.12 -13.40
CA ASN A 87 9.63 -0.91 -14.62
C ASN A 87 9.32 0.58 -14.86
N ARG A 88 9.91 1.51 -14.09
CA ARG A 88 9.73 2.96 -14.33
C ARG A 88 10.36 3.35 -15.67
N GLY A 89 9.53 3.75 -16.63
CA GLY A 89 9.94 3.97 -18.01
C GLY A 89 10.79 5.21 -18.28
N CYS A 90 10.56 6.32 -17.56
CA CYS A 90 11.31 7.56 -17.76
C CYS A 90 12.28 7.88 -16.63
N ALA A 91 13.41 8.47 -17.02
CA ALA A 91 14.31 9.14 -16.09
C ALA A 91 13.58 10.28 -15.37
N GLN A 92 14.00 10.57 -14.13
CA GLN A 92 13.38 11.60 -13.29
C GLN A 92 14.41 12.66 -12.85
N PRO A 93 15.08 13.37 -13.78
CA PRO A 93 16.16 14.29 -13.43
C PRO A 93 15.72 15.45 -12.54
N GLN A 94 14.44 15.84 -12.61
CA GLN A 94 13.89 16.93 -11.80
C GLN A 94 13.36 16.45 -10.44
N LEU A 95 13.02 15.16 -10.29
CA LEU A 95 12.34 14.66 -9.09
C LEU A 95 13.33 14.47 -7.93
N THR A 96 13.57 15.55 -7.20
CA THR A 96 14.42 15.61 -6.02
C THR A 96 13.64 16.14 -4.82
N ALA A 97 14.19 16.01 -3.60
CA ALA A 97 13.57 16.60 -2.41
C ALA A 97 13.41 18.12 -2.51
N SER A 98 14.38 18.82 -3.11
CA SER A 98 14.31 20.28 -3.31
C SER A 98 13.22 20.65 -4.32
N TRP A 99 13.04 19.87 -5.38
CA TRP A 99 11.93 20.03 -6.32
C TRP A 99 10.59 19.80 -5.63
N VAL A 100 10.44 18.71 -4.87
CA VAL A 100 9.20 18.41 -4.11
C VAL A 100 8.82 19.56 -3.20
N LYS A 101 9.79 20.09 -2.44
CA LYS A 101 9.60 21.27 -1.58
C LYS A 101 9.17 22.50 -2.39
N THR A 102 9.82 22.74 -3.53
CA THR A 102 9.54 23.88 -4.39
C THR A 102 8.13 23.84 -4.97
N VAL A 103 7.73 22.72 -5.58
CA VAL A 103 6.40 22.60 -6.21
C VAL A 103 5.29 22.54 -5.15
N SER A 104 5.56 21.97 -3.97
CA SER A 104 4.63 22.00 -2.85
C SER A 104 4.36 23.44 -2.39
N LYS A 105 5.40 24.28 -2.31
CA LYS A 105 5.25 25.73 -2.01
C LYS A 105 4.51 26.50 -3.10
N GLN A 106 4.58 26.05 -4.36
CA GLN A 106 3.77 26.60 -5.45
C GLN A 106 2.29 26.20 -5.37
N GLY A 107 1.93 25.29 -4.46
CA GLY A 107 0.56 24.84 -4.28
C GLY A 107 0.26 23.46 -4.86
N TRP A 108 1.21 22.77 -5.49
CA TRP A 108 0.99 21.44 -6.02
C TRP A 108 0.82 20.38 -4.94
N LYS A 109 -0.07 19.44 -5.20
CA LYS A 109 -0.25 18.21 -4.43
C LYS A 109 0.39 17.08 -5.23
N LEU A 110 1.14 16.19 -4.58
CA LEU A 110 1.85 15.12 -5.28
C LEU A 110 1.22 13.76 -4.99
N ILE A 111 1.13 12.91 -6.01
CA ILE A 111 0.61 11.54 -5.93
C ILE A 111 1.76 10.59 -6.24
N PRO A 112 2.37 9.93 -5.24
CA PRO A 112 3.52 9.05 -5.47
C PRO A 112 3.07 7.77 -6.17
N LEU A 113 3.63 7.49 -7.35
CA LEU A 113 3.36 6.30 -8.15
C LEU A 113 4.64 5.45 -8.28
N TYR A 114 4.54 4.15 -8.04
CA TYR A 114 5.67 3.22 -8.05
C TYR A 114 5.44 2.11 -9.07
N VAL A 115 6.37 1.92 -10.01
CA VAL A 115 6.26 0.96 -11.11
C VAL A 115 7.10 -0.28 -10.82
N GLY A 116 6.58 -1.09 -9.90
CA GLY A 116 7.20 -2.34 -9.46
C GLY A 116 7.08 -3.47 -10.48
N ALA A 117 7.37 -4.69 -10.05
CA ALA A 117 7.24 -5.88 -10.89
C ALA A 117 5.82 -6.02 -11.47
N GLN A 118 5.75 -6.48 -12.72
CA GLN A 118 4.50 -6.53 -13.49
C GLN A 118 4.00 -7.98 -13.68
N PRO A 119 2.76 -8.20 -14.15
CA PRO A 119 2.14 -9.53 -14.14
C PRO A 119 2.94 -10.59 -14.92
N PRO A 120 2.99 -11.85 -14.46
CA PRO A 120 3.74 -12.92 -15.14
C PRO A 120 3.26 -13.18 -16.57
N CYS A 121 1.97 -12.99 -16.82
CA CYS A 121 1.33 -13.33 -18.10
C CYS A 121 1.31 -12.17 -19.11
N GLN A 122 1.85 -10.99 -18.78
CA GLN A 122 1.90 -9.89 -19.74
C GLN A 122 2.90 -10.18 -20.87
N LYS A 123 2.66 -9.60 -22.04
CA LYS A 123 3.54 -9.73 -23.22
C LYS A 123 4.48 -8.55 -23.44
N SER A 124 4.36 -7.46 -22.66
CA SER A 124 5.23 -6.29 -22.80
C SER A 124 6.70 -6.62 -22.48
N ALA A 125 7.59 -5.72 -22.92
CA ALA A 125 9.02 -5.76 -22.66
C ALA A 125 9.42 -5.15 -21.29
N ASN A 126 8.48 -5.12 -20.34
CA ASN A 126 8.76 -4.63 -18.99
C ASN A 126 9.95 -5.40 -18.39
N PRO A 127 11.01 -4.71 -17.91
CA PRO A 127 12.26 -5.33 -17.47
C PRO A 127 12.11 -6.29 -16.28
N GLU A 128 11.04 -6.19 -15.49
CA GLU A 128 10.78 -7.12 -14.39
C GLU A 128 9.33 -7.61 -14.36
N LYS A 129 9.17 -8.93 -14.40
CA LYS A 129 7.89 -9.62 -14.20
C LYS A 129 7.98 -10.45 -12.92
N MET A 130 6.94 -10.40 -12.10
CA MET A 130 6.81 -11.32 -10.98
C MET A 130 6.48 -12.73 -11.49
N THR A 131 6.70 -13.74 -10.65
CA THR A 131 6.21 -15.10 -10.81
C THR A 131 5.28 -15.44 -9.66
N THR A 132 4.55 -16.55 -9.77
CA THR A 132 3.74 -17.05 -8.64
C THR A 132 4.57 -17.34 -7.39
N ALA A 133 5.81 -17.80 -7.57
CA ALA A 133 6.70 -18.17 -6.47
C ALA A 133 7.30 -16.96 -5.75
N ASN A 134 7.62 -15.88 -6.47
CA ASN A 134 8.27 -14.70 -5.87
C ASN A 134 7.33 -13.52 -5.61
N ALA A 135 6.07 -13.57 -6.03
CA ALA A 135 5.13 -12.45 -5.93
C ALA A 135 5.12 -11.78 -4.55
N SER A 136 4.99 -12.57 -3.48
CA SER A 136 4.94 -12.03 -2.11
C SER A 136 6.27 -11.41 -1.66
N SER A 137 7.41 -12.07 -1.92
CA SER A 137 8.72 -11.54 -1.51
C SER A 137 9.11 -10.31 -2.32
N LEU A 138 8.79 -10.30 -3.61
CA LEU A 138 9.05 -9.18 -4.51
C LEU A 138 8.14 -7.99 -4.18
N GLY A 139 6.85 -8.23 -3.91
CA GLY A 139 5.93 -7.17 -3.45
C GLY A 139 6.38 -6.53 -2.14
N ALA A 140 6.86 -7.33 -1.19
CA ALA A 140 7.42 -6.80 0.05
C ALA A 140 8.69 -5.97 -0.17
N LYS A 141 9.60 -6.44 -1.04
CA LYS A 141 10.83 -5.72 -1.41
C LYS A 141 10.52 -4.40 -2.10
N ASP A 142 9.63 -4.41 -3.08
CA ASP A 142 9.19 -3.22 -3.81
C ASP A 142 8.46 -2.23 -2.91
N GLY A 143 7.65 -2.70 -1.95
CA GLY A 143 7.03 -1.85 -0.96
C GLY A 143 8.06 -1.14 -0.07
N ALA A 144 9.14 -1.82 0.30
CA ALA A 144 10.22 -1.23 1.08
C ALA A 144 11.03 -0.21 0.26
N ASP A 145 11.33 -0.49 -1.01
CA ASP A 145 11.98 0.47 -1.91
C ASP A 145 11.10 1.70 -2.11
N ALA A 146 9.81 1.52 -2.39
CA ALA A 146 8.87 2.62 -2.58
C ALA A 146 8.82 3.57 -1.36
N VAL A 147 8.81 3.03 -0.14
CA VAL A 147 8.91 3.81 1.10
C VAL A 147 10.23 4.58 1.17
N ALA A 148 11.35 3.92 0.86
CA ALA A 148 12.66 4.57 0.90
C ALA A 148 12.75 5.71 -0.13
N LYS A 149 12.25 5.51 -1.34
CA LYS A 149 12.19 6.54 -2.40
C LYS A 149 11.29 7.70 -2.02
N ALA A 150 10.09 7.43 -1.50
CA ALA A 150 9.17 8.46 -1.04
C ALA A 150 9.80 9.29 0.10
N ALA A 151 10.42 8.63 1.09
CA ALA A 151 11.10 9.30 2.19
C ALA A 151 12.29 10.15 1.72
N ALA A 152 13.10 9.66 0.79
CA ALA A 152 14.21 10.40 0.20
C ALA A 152 13.76 11.66 -0.57
N LEU A 153 12.53 11.65 -1.08
CA LEU A 153 11.88 12.80 -1.72
C LEU A 153 11.20 13.75 -0.71
N GLY A 154 11.25 13.46 0.59
CA GLY A 154 10.63 14.26 1.64
C GLY A 154 9.13 14.00 1.83
N MET A 155 8.59 12.91 1.28
CA MET A 155 7.20 12.50 1.50
C MET A 155 7.12 11.72 2.80
N ARG A 156 6.38 12.24 3.78
CA ARG A 156 6.39 11.76 5.16
C ARG A 156 5.49 10.55 5.38
N LYS A 157 5.68 9.85 6.50
CA LYS A 157 4.72 8.85 7.03
C LYS A 157 3.29 9.42 7.02
N GLY A 158 2.34 8.59 6.60
CA GLY A 158 0.95 8.94 6.32
C GLY A 158 0.66 9.21 4.85
N SER A 159 1.69 9.43 4.02
CA SER A 159 1.53 9.60 2.57
C SER A 159 1.00 8.33 1.90
N PRO A 160 0.21 8.46 0.82
CA PRO A 160 -0.10 7.33 -0.05
C PRO A 160 1.09 7.00 -0.95
N ILE A 161 1.17 5.74 -1.37
CA ILE A 161 1.98 5.30 -2.51
C ILE A 161 1.10 4.38 -3.34
N PHE A 162 0.93 4.72 -4.62
CA PHE A 162 0.16 3.94 -5.57
C PHE A 162 1.10 2.95 -6.28
N LEU A 163 0.74 1.67 -6.23
CA LEU A 163 1.37 0.65 -7.06
C LEU A 163 0.80 0.72 -8.47
N ASP A 164 1.66 0.90 -9.46
CA ASP A 164 1.29 0.83 -10.88
C ASP A 164 1.27 -0.63 -11.35
N MET A 165 0.11 -1.10 -11.81
CA MET A 165 -0.09 -2.46 -12.31
C MET A 165 -0.78 -2.47 -13.66
N GLU A 166 0.00 -2.81 -14.69
CA GLU A 166 -0.41 -2.89 -16.09
C GLU A 166 -1.50 -3.96 -16.32
N PRO A 167 -2.24 -3.90 -17.45
CA PRO A 167 -3.35 -4.79 -17.67
C PRO A 167 -2.84 -6.20 -17.97
N TYR A 168 -3.60 -7.20 -17.53
CA TYR A 168 -3.31 -8.61 -17.74
C TYR A 168 -4.60 -9.41 -17.90
N ASP A 169 -4.48 -10.63 -18.41
CA ASP A 169 -5.61 -11.55 -18.49
C ASP A 169 -6.00 -12.03 -17.09
N THR A 170 -7.10 -11.48 -16.56
CA THR A 170 -7.62 -11.81 -15.24
C THR A 170 -8.27 -13.20 -15.17
N ARG A 171 -8.54 -13.84 -16.32
CA ARG A 171 -9.05 -15.23 -16.38
C ARG A 171 -7.93 -16.25 -16.17
N ASN A 172 -6.68 -15.85 -16.39
CA ASN A 172 -5.53 -16.65 -16.03
C ASN A 172 -5.36 -16.67 -14.50
N ALA A 173 -5.85 -17.74 -13.87
CA ALA A 173 -5.90 -17.86 -12.41
C ALA A 173 -4.52 -17.77 -11.74
N SER A 174 -3.46 -18.31 -12.36
CA SER A 174 -2.11 -18.24 -11.79
C SER A 174 -1.54 -16.82 -11.86
N CYS A 175 -1.81 -16.11 -12.96
CA CYS A 175 -1.42 -14.71 -13.12
C CYS A 175 -2.16 -13.79 -12.14
N ALA A 176 -3.49 -13.94 -12.05
CA ALA A 176 -4.31 -13.18 -11.11
C ALA A 176 -3.89 -13.43 -9.65
N LYS A 177 -3.60 -14.69 -9.28
CA LYS A 177 -3.10 -15.05 -7.95
C LYS A 177 -1.74 -14.43 -7.63
N ALA A 178 -0.83 -14.38 -8.61
CA ALA A 178 0.47 -13.74 -8.45
C ALA A 178 0.31 -12.24 -8.19
N VAL A 179 -0.47 -11.53 -9.03
CA VAL A 179 -0.72 -10.09 -8.88
C VAL A 179 -1.39 -9.77 -7.54
N LEU A 180 -2.37 -10.57 -7.12
CA LEU A 180 -3.03 -10.40 -5.83
C LEU A 180 -2.05 -10.59 -4.66
N SER A 181 -1.22 -11.63 -4.69
CA SER A 181 -0.20 -11.89 -3.66
C SER A 181 0.83 -10.77 -3.57
N TYR A 182 1.31 -10.30 -4.72
CA TYR A 182 2.24 -9.18 -4.82
C TYR A 182 1.64 -7.88 -4.24
N THR A 183 0.41 -7.54 -4.66
CA THR A 183 -0.30 -6.33 -4.23
C THR A 183 -0.51 -6.30 -2.72
N ARG A 184 -0.87 -7.45 -2.14
CA ARG A 184 -1.03 -7.61 -0.68
C ARG A 184 0.28 -7.42 0.06
N ALA A 185 1.35 -8.07 -0.39
CA ALA A 185 2.66 -7.94 0.24
C ALA A 185 3.19 -6.51 0.18
N PHE A 186 3.05 -5.85 -0.99
CA PHE A 186 3.38 -4.43 -1.16
C PHE A 186 2.61 -3.55 -0.16
N THR A 187 1.28 -3.67 -0.13
CA THR A 187 0.41 -2.88 0.75
C THR A 187 0.70 -3.14 2.23
N LYS A 188 0.89 -4.40 2.62
CA LYS A 188 1.25 -4.78 4.00
C LYS A 188 2.58 -4.15 4.41
N THR A 189 3.58 -4.15 3.55
CA THR A 189 4.86 -3.50 3.80
C THR A 189 4.71 -1.99 3.98
N LEU A 190 3.97 -1.31 3.10
CA LEU A 190 3.67 0.11 3.25
C LEU A 190 3.02 0.39 4.60
N ARG A 191 2.02 -0.40 4.97
CA ARG A 191 1.28 -0.24 6.22
C ARG A 191 2.19 -0.42 7.44
N GLY A 192 3.07 -1.41 7.42
CA GLY A 192 4.09 -1.62 8.46
C GLY A 192 5.10 -0.47 8.60
N LYS A 193 5.21 0.40 7.59
CA LYS A 193 6.03 1.62 7.62
C LYS A 193 5.21 2.91 7.79
N ILE A 194 3.90 2.79 8.05
CA ILE A 194 2.96 3.91 8.20
C ILE A 194 2.83 4.71 6.89
N TYR A 195 2.75 4.01 5.74
CA TYR A 195 2.36 4.59 4.44
C TYR A 195 1.07 3.92 3.97
N ARG A 196 0.23 4.69 3.26
CA ARG A 196 -1.07 4.19 2.77
C ARG A 196 -0.88 3.48 1.44
N GLY A 197 -1.45 2.28 1.31
CA GLY A 197 -1.48 1.57 0.03
C GLY A 197 -2.53 2.18 -0.91
N GLY A 198 -2.08 2.55 -2.11
CA GLY A 198 -2.92 2.82 -3.26
C GLY A 198 -2.61 1.85 -4.40
N PHE A 199 -3.51 1.75 -5.35
CA PHE A 199 -3.31 0.93 -6.55
C PHE A 199 -3.78 1.69 -7.78
N TYR A 200 -2.93 1.71 -8.80
CA TYR A 200 -3.25 2.15 -10.14
C TYR A 200 -3.39 0.93 -11.05
N GLY A 201 -4.41 0.93 -11.92
CA GLY A 201 -4.58 -0.10 -12.92
C GLY A 201 -5.79 0.13 -13.81
N PHE A 202 -6.12 -0.83 -14.67
CA PHE A 202 -7.14 -0.67 -15.70
C PHE A 202 -8.51 -1.15 -15.22
N SER A 203 -9.57 -0.37 -15.50
CA SER A 203 -10.93 -0.68 -15.06
C SER A 203 -11.50 -1.98 -15.62
N SER A 204 -10.97 -2.45 -16.74
CA SER A 204 -11.35 -3.71 -17.39
C SER A 204 -10.53 -4.92 -16.94
N SER A 205 -9.45 -4.72 -16.17
CA SER A 205 -8.54 -5.80 -15.77
C SER A 205 -7.92 -5.60 -14.38
N SER A 206 -6.71 -5.05 -14.28
CA SER A 206 -5.92 -5.04 -13.05
C SER A 206 -6.63 -4.33 -11.89
N ALA A 207 -7.23 -3.15 -12.13
CA ALA A 207 -8.01 -2.47 -11.10
C ALA A 207 -9.31 -3.22 -10.78
N ALA A 208 -9.95 -3.85 -11.77
CA ALA A 208 -11.17 -4.65 -11.56
C ALA A 208 -10.89 -5.84 -10.63
N ALA A 209 -9.80 -6.56 -10.86
CA ALA A 209 -9.39 -7.69 -10.04
C ALA A 209 -9.16 -7.30 -8.58
N ILE A 210 -8.51 -6.16 -8.32
CA ILE A 210 -8.27 -5.67 -6.96
C ILE A 210 -9.53 -5.07 -6.32
N ALA A 211 -10.36 -4.35 -7.09
CA ALA A 211 -11.60 -3.77 -6.58
C ALA A 211 -12.61 -4.84 -6.15
N THR A 212 -12.72 -5.92 -6.91
CA THR A 212 -13.75 -6.96 -6.73
C THR A 212 -13.25 -8.21 -5.99
N ALA A 213 -11.99 -8.24 -5.57
CA ALA A 213 -11.45 -9.33 -4.75
C ALA A 213 -12.28 -9.51 -3.47
N LYS A 214 -12.79 -10.74 -3.27
CA LYS A 214 -13.68 -11.10 -2.14
C LYS A 214 -12.96 -11.01 -0.79
N ASP A 215 -11.76 -11.58 -0.72
CA ASP A 215 -10.91 -11.45 0.46
C ASP A 215 -10.19 -10.10 0.41
N ARG A 216 -10.57 -9.21 1.33
CA ARG A 216 -10.08 -7.84 1.44
C ARG A 216 -8.78 -7.72 2.26
N THR A 217 -8.27 -8.81 2.79
CA THR A 217 -7.04 -8.83 3.61
C THR A 217 -5.88 -8.21 2.84
N ASP A 218 -5.23 -7.22 3.46
CA ASP A 218 -4.05 -6.53 2.93
C ASP A 218 -4.23 -5.86 1.56
N LEU A 219 -5.47 -5.60 1.13
CA LEU A 219 -5.70 -4.83 -0.08
C LEU A 219 -5.46 -3.34 0.14
N PRO A 220 -5.04 -2.61 -0.92
CA PRO A 220 -4.89 -1.16 -0.89
C PRO A 220 -6.21 -0.50 -0.52
N GLY A 221 -6.13 0.58 0.26
CA GLY A 221 -7.30 1.35 0.71
C GLY A 221 -7.73 2.41 -0.29
N ASN A 222 -6.93 2.67 -1.33
CA ASN A 222 -7.15 3.70 -2.33
C ASN A 222 -7.02 3.12 -3.73
N LEU A 223 -7.88 3.54 -4.66
CA LEU A 223 -7.89 3.02 -6.03
C LEU A 223 -7.90 4.16 -7.03
N TRP A 224 -6.91 4.15 -7.91
CA TRP A 224 -6.84 4.95 -9.11
C TRP A 224 -7.05 4.03 -10.30
N TYR A 225 -8.08 4.25 -11.12
CA TYR A 225 -8.32 3.39 -12.28
C TYR A 225 -8.19 4.15 -13.59
N ALA A 226 -7.62 3.50 -14.60
CA ALA A 226 -7.64 3.95 -15.97
C ALA A 226 -8.92 3.46 -16.65
N LYS A 227 -9.68 4.41 -17.20
CA LYS A 227 -10.84 4.19 -18.06
C LYS A 227 -10.97 5.40 -18.96
N TRP A 228 -10.49 5.31 -20.19
CA TRP A 228 -10.33 6.49 -21.04
C TRP A 228 -11.64 6.90 -21.75
N ASP A 229 -12.65 7.26 -20.96
CA ASP A 229 -14.00 7.61 -21.41
C ASP A 229 -14.22 9.13 -21.55
N LYS A 230 -13.18 9.93 -21.27
CA LYS A 230 -13.21 11.40 -21.27
C LYS A 230 -14.14 12.02 -20.22
N VAL A 231 -14.59 11.24 -19.23
CA VAL A 231 -15.48 11.71 -18.16
C VAL A 231 -14.64 12.08 -16.93
N ASN A 232 -14.59 13.38 -16.62
CA ASN A 232 -13.83 13.89 -15.47
C ASN A 232 -14.63 13.78 -14.16
N THR A 233 -14.78 12.57 -13.64
CA THR A 233 -15.44 12.27 -12.36
C THR A 233 -14.83 11.04 -11.69
N THR A 234 -15.10 10.86 -10.40
CA THR A 234 -14.70 9.68 -9.60
C THR A 234 -15.92 8.94 -9.04
N THR A 235 -17.13 9.35 -9.42
CA THR A 235 -18.39 8.90 -8.81
C THR A 235 -19.38 8.36 -9.82
N SER A 236 -19.80 9.15 -10.81
CA SER A 236 -20.90 8.79 -11.72
C SER A 236 -20.55 7.69 -12.72
N ASP A 237 -19.27 7.52 -13.01
CA ASP A 237 -18.70 6.55 -13.96
C ASP A 237 -17.97 5.39 -13.26
N TRP A 238 -18.06 5.35 -11.93
CA TRP A 238 -17.46 4.33 -11.09
C TRP A 238 -18.00 2.94 -11.47
N PRO A 239 -17.15 2.03 -11.96
CA PRO A 239 -17.61 0.81 -12.64
C PRO A 239 -17.98 -0.34 -11.68
N TRP A 240 -17.78 -0.15 -10.37
CA TRP A 240 -18.00 -1.19 -9.35
C TRP A 240 -19.05 -0.75 -8.33
N SER A 241 -19.27 -1.55 -7.28
CA SER A 241 -20.18 -1.17 -6.19
C SER A 241 -19.82 0.20 -5.63
N LYS A 242 -20.82 1.07 -5.44
CA LYS A 242 -20.65 2.43 -4.90
C LYS A 242 -20.10 2.44 -3.47
N SER A 243 -20.21 1.32 -2.74
CA SER A 243 -19.66 1.15 -1.38
C SER A 243 -18.15 0.89 -1.33
N LEU A 244 -17.49 0.66 -2.47
CA LEU A 244 -16.05 0.41 -2.51
C LEU A 244 -15.26 1.71 -2.62
N TYR A 245 -14.15 1.81 -1.89
CA TYR A 245 -13.26 2.98 -1.92
C TYR A 245 -14.03 4.30 -1.71
N THR A 246 -14.85 4.38 -0.66
CA THR A 246 -15.52 5.61 -0.23
C THR A 246 -14.53 6.56 0.45
N ASP A 247 -15.01 7.71 0.94
CA ASP A 247 -14.26 8.59 1.84
C ASP A 247 -12.94 9.12 1.25
N HIS A 248 -13.02 9.71 0.05
CA HIS A 248 -11.88 10.30 -0.65
C HIS A 248 -10.76 9.29 -0.95
N SER A 249 -11.12 8.17 -1.56
CA SER A 249 -10.21 7.06 -1.87
C SER A 249 -10.16 6.68 -3.36
N ARG A 250 -10.58 7.59 -4.25
CA ARG A 250 -10.72 7.32 -5.70
C ARG A 250 -9.92 8.28 -6.57
N GLY A 251 -9.28 7.73 -7.59
CA GLY A 251 -8.77 8.44 -8.75
C GLY A 251 -9.28 7.81 -10.04
N HIS A 252 -9.42 8.59 -11.10
CA HIS A 252 -9.85 8.12 -12.40
C HIS A 252 -9.03 8.78 -13.50
N GLN A 253 -8.15 8.02 -14.16
CA GLN A 253 -7.45 8.47 -15.36
C GLN A 253 -8.41 8.32 -16.56
N TYR A 254 -8.98 9.46 -17.00
CA TYR A 254 -10.05 9.51 -17.98
C TYR A 254 -9.58 9.85 -19.39
N MET A 255 -8.32 10.26 -19.56
CA MET A 255 -7.73 10.63 -20.84
C MET A 255 -6.21 10.44 -20.79
N VAL A 256 -5.62 9.98 -21.88
CA VAL A 256 -4.16 9.80 -22.01
C VAL A 256 -3.59 10.57 -23.18
N ASN A 257 -2.28 10.83 -23.15
CA ASN A 257 -1.49 11.45 -24.20
C ASN A 257 -2.02 12.82 -24.65
N SER A 258 -2.58 13.61 -23.73
CA SER A 258 -3.04 14.96 -24.01
C SER A 258 -1.85 15.92 -24.10
N LYS A 259 -1.54 16.41 -25.29
CA LYS A 259 -0.50 17.44 -25.49
C LYS A 259 -1.09 18.81 -25.21
N GLU A 260 -0.69 19.43 -24.13
CA GLU A 260 -1.25 20.71 -23.68
C GLU A 260 -0.16 21.76 -23.50
N LYS A 261 -0.52 23.04 -23.59
CA LYS A 261 0.40 24.17 -23.44
C LYS A 261 -0.12 25.14 -22.38
N ARG A 262 0.74 25.54 -21.44
CA ARG A 262 0.48 26.61 -20.46
C ARG A 262 1.72 27.49 -20.34
N GLY A 263 1.56 28.78 -20.64
CA GLY A 263 2.70 29.68 -20.85
C GLY A 263 3.61 29.14 -21.98
N ALA A 264 4.92 29.11 -21.72
CA ALA A 264 5.92 28.61 -22.66
C ALA A 264 6.08 27.07 -22.66
N TYR A 265 5.38 26.35 -21.78
CA TYR A 265 5.64 24.92 -21.54
C TYR A 265 4.55 24.05 -22.16
N THR A 266 4.95 23.18 -23.08
CA THR A 266 4.12 22.12 -23.64
C THR A 266 4.48 20.80 -22.98
N ILE A 267 3.49 20.10 -22.42
CA ILE A 267 3.68 18.80 -21.75
C ILE A 267 2.60 17.85 -22.27
N THR A 268 3.00 16.63 -22.59
CA THR A 268 2.07 15.53 -22.83
C THR A 268 1.70 14.92 -21.49
N VAL A 269 0.42 14.95 -21.15
CA VAL A 269 -0.09 14.52 -19.85
C VAL A 269 -1.23 13.54 -20.01
N ASP A 270 -1.35 12.64 -19.04
CA ASP A 270 -2.53 11.85 -18.82
C ASP A 270 -3.37 12.55 -17.75
N ARG A 271 -4.67 12.71 -18.02
CA ARG A 271 -5.58 13.47 -17.16
C ARG A 271 -6.32 12.55 -16.21
N SER A 272 -6.36 12.97 -14.95
CA SER A 272 -7.09 12.26 -13.92
C SER A 272 -8.09 13.16 -13.18
N ALA A 273 -9.27 12.64 -12.91
CA ALA A 273 -10.15 13.14 -11.87
C ALA A 273 -9.66 12.55 -10.55
N TRP A 274 -9.60 13.36 -9.50
CA TRP A 274 -9.06 12.95 -8.21
C TRP A 274 -10.05 13.31 -7.10
N ASP A 275 -10.33 12.33 -6.25
CA ASP A 275 -10.98 12.51 -4.95
C ASP A 275 -10.34 11.50 -3.99
N GLY A 276 -9.09 11.79 -3.62
CA GLY A 276 -8.13 10.80 -3.16
C GLY A 276 -7.04 11.37 -2.24
N PRO A 277 -6.24 10.51 -1.58
CA PRO A 277 -5.10 10.96 -0.80
C PRO A 277 -4.00 11.54 -1.69
N VAL A 278 -3.19 12.41 -1.10
CA VAL A 278 -1.97 12.98 -1.69
C VAL A 278 -0.83 12.97 -0.68
N ALA A 279 0.40 13.09 -1.14
CA ALA A 279 1.59 13.07 -0.30
C ALA A 279 1.57 14.16 0.78
N LEU A 280 2.06 13.78 1.97
CA LEU A 280 2.38 14.70 3.06
C LEU A 280 3.79 15.25 2.80
N THR A 281 3.84 16.42 2.18
CA THR A 281 5.07 17.15 1.86
C THR A 281 5.20 18.39 2.76
N GLY A 282 6.43 18.77 3.09
CA GLY A 282 6.76 19.93 3.92
C GLY A 282 8.26 20.14 4.00
#